data_AF-A0A538BSC5-F1
#
_entry.id   AF-A0A538BSC5-F1
#
_cell.length_a   1.000
_cell.length_b   1.000
_cell.length_c   1.000
_cell.angle_alpha   90.00
_cell.angle_beta   90.00
_cell.angle_gamma   90.00
#
_symmetry.space_group_name_H-M   'P 1'
#
loop_
_entity.id
_entity.type
_entity.pdbx_description
1 polymer ?
#
loop_
_entity_poly.entity_id
_entity_poly.type
_entity_poly.pdbx_seq_one_letter_code
_entity_poly.pdbx_strand_id
1 'polypeptide(L)'
;MPRTRPVAETLVGDVDGDGRRDRVSLRIAPRARLACGVLLVARTGRGTQMARVHYDRISPGTAGDLVRYERFPLLNGLYRLDGRRGLEIVVTAEEGASNSFLQIFAVRSGRLIRLRPGRAGNLGEISWGGFAQASQGIDCDGGLIRVTAFYVLRDRWRLTRTFYRVESTRLGLVRSERLRATARTRKKYEHETSQLRPFPSCRGVAAKRQV
;
A
#
# COMPACT_ATOMS: atom_id res chain seq x y z
N MET A 1 -2.39 -22.41 -17.30
CA MET A 1 -2.57 -21.19 -16.47
C MET A 1 -3.57 -20.26 -17.15
N PRO A 2 -4.42 -19.51 -16.42
CA PRO A 2 -5.34 -18.55 -17.02
C PRO A 2 -4.58 -17.49 -17.83
N ARG A 3 -5.09 -17.11 -19.01
CA ARG A 3 -4.51 -16.01 -19.80
C ARG A 3 -4.60 -14.72 -18.97
N THR A 4 -3.46 -14.07 -18.73
CA THR A 4 -3.40 -12.80 -17.99
C THR A 4 -2.97 -11.65 -18.87
N ARG A 5 -3.56 -10.47 -18.64
CA ARG A 5 -3.21 -9.22 -19.33
C ARG A 5 -2.66 -8.19 -18.32
N PRO A 6 -1.76 -7.29 -18.74
CA PRO A 6 -1.31 -6.18 -17.88
C PRO A 6 -2.46 -5.21 -17.58
N VAL A 7 -2.42 -4.56 -16.41
CA VAL A 7 -3.44 -3.57 -16.00
C VAL A 7 -3.12 -2.17 -16.52
N ALA A 8 -1.85 -1.74 -16.49
CA ALA A 8 -1.33 -0.64 -17.29
C ALA A 8 0.17 -0.45 -17.00
N GLU A 9 0.49 0.08 -15.82
CA GLU A 9 1.82 0.57 -15.50
C GLU A 9 2.78 -0.56 -15.09
N THR A 10 4.02 -0.42 -15.54
CA THR A 10 5.15 -1.21 -15.06
C THR A 10 6.12 -0.26 -14.39
N LEU A 11 6.44 -0.52 -13.12
CA LEU A 11 7.48 0.22 -12.42
C LEU A 11 8.82 -0.49 -12.57
N VAL A 12 9.88 0.31 -12.52
CA VAL A 12 11.26 -0.18 -12.63
C VAL A 12 12.04 0.23 -11.39
N GLY A 13 12.70 -0.73 -10.75
CA GLY A 13 13.50 -0.52 -9.55
C GLY A 13 14.07 -1.82 -9.03
N ASP A 14 15.15 -1.75 -8.26
CA ASP A 14 15.77 -2.91 -7.60
C ASP A 14 14.85 -3.38 -6.45
N VAL A 15 14.10 -4.47 -6.64
CA VAL A 15 13.16 -5.01 -5.64
C VAL A 15 13.71 -6.23 -4.91
N ASP A 16 14.69 -6.94 -5.48
CA ASP A 16 15.33 -8.10 -4.85
C ASP A 16 16.66 -7.78 -4.14
N GLY A 17 17.19 -6.58 -4.32
CA GLY A 17 18.35 -6.03 -3.63
C GLY A 17 19.69 -6.35 -4.27
N ASP A 18 19.72 -6.85 -5.51
CA ASP A 18 20.95 -7.19 -6.23
C ASP A 18 21.62 -5.97 -6.91
N GLY A 19 21.00 -4.80 -6.84
CA GLY A 19 21.50 -3.54 -7.43
C GLY A 19 21.16 -3.37 -8.92
N ARG A 20 20.45 -4.32 -9.54
CA ARG A 20 19.98 -4.23 -10.92
C ARG A 20 18.54 -3.73 -10.98
N ARG A 21 18.12 -3.33 -12.18
CA ARG A 21 16.75 -2.83 -12.40
C ARG A 21 15.81 -3.98 -12.66
N ASP A 22 14.82 -4.16 -11.78
CA ASP A 22 13.74 -5.13 -11.97
C ASP A 22 12.49 -4.46 -12.54
N ARG A 23 11.57 -5.26 -13.10
CA ARG A 23 10.28 -4.79 -13.61
C ARG A 23 9.14 -5.34 -12.78
N VAL A 24 8.31 -4.45 -12.24
CA VAL A 24 7.14 -4.78 -11.44
C VAL A 24 5.88 -4.37 -12.16
N SER A 25 4.91 -5.28 -12.28
CA SER A 25 3.66 -5.02 -13.00
C SER A 25 2.49 -5.73 -12.33
N LEU A 26 1.28 -5.17 -12.50
CA LEU A 26 0.04 -5.84 -12.16
C LEU A 26 -0.52 -6.54 -13.41
N ARG A 27 -0.97 -7.78 -13.22
CA ARG A 27 -1.63 -8.58 -14.25
C ARG A 27 -2.96 -9.11 -13.73
N ILE A 28 -3.95 -9.16 -14.61
CA ILE A 28 -5.27 -9.74 -14.29
C ILE A 28 -5.60 -10.91 -15.21
N ALA A 29 -6.27 -11.91 -14.65
CA ALA A 29 -7.01 -12.94 -15.36
C ALA A 29 -8.49 -12.51 -15.41
N PRO A 30 -8.99 -11.89 -16.50
CA PRO A 30 -10.23 -11.11 -16.47
C PRO A 30 -11.47 -11.90 -16.06
N ARG A 31 -11.53 -13.19 -16.37
CA ARG A 31 -12.67 -14.07 -16.04
C ARG A 31 -12.55 -14.75 -14.68
N ALA A 32 -11.42 -14.58 -13.99
CA ALA A 32 -11.22 -15.20 -12.68
C ALA A 32 -11.83 -14.33 -11.57
N ARG A 33 -12.32 -15.00 -10.52
CA ARG A 33 -12.73 -14.35 -9.27
C ARG A 33 -11.59 -13.51 -8.69
N LEU A 34 -11.95 -12.38 -8.06
CA LEU A 34 -11.00 -11.43 -7.47
C LEU A 34 -9.91 -12.09 -6.62
N ALA A 35 -10.30 -13.02 -5.73
CA ALA A 35 -9.41 -13.76 -4.83
C ALA A 35 -8.23 -14.47 -5.52
N CYS A 36 -8.33 -14.75 -6.83
CA CYS A 36 -7.29 -15.43 -7.62
C CYS A 36 -6.90 -14.69 -8.90
N GLY A 37 -7.69 -13.69 -9.32
CA GLY A 37 -7.62 -13.10 -10.64
C GLY A 37 -6.63 -11.96 -10.77
N VAL A 38 -6.05 -11.48 -9.68
CA VAL A 38 -5.14 -10.33 -9.66
C VAL A 38 -3.76 -10.74 -9.16
N LEU A 39 -2.74 -10.50 -9.97
CA LEU A 39 -1.38 -10.96 -9.75
C LEU A 39 -0.41 -9.78 -9.80
N LEU A 40 0.38 -9.64 -8.75
CA LEU A 40 1.59 -8.82 -8.77
C LEU A 40 2.74 -9.67 -9.31
N VAL A 41 3.48 -9.13 -10.29
CA VAL A 41 4.57 -9.82 -10.95
C VAL A 41 5.82 -8.97 -10.86
N ALA A 42 6.88 -9.53 -10.28
CA ALA A 42 8.23 -8.97 -10.29
C ALA A 42 9.12 -9.83 -11.21
N ARG A 43 9.76 -9.20 -12.18
CA ARG A 43 10.74 -9.82 -13.06
C ARG A 43 12.12 -9.31 -12.68
N THR A 44 12.93 -10.22 -12.15
CA THR A 44 14.30 -9.96 -11.67
C THR A 44 15.31 -10.75 -12.50
N GLY A 45 16.60 -10.48 -12.31
CA GLY A 45 17.67 -11.29 -12.89
C GLY A 45 17.63 -12.76 -12.44
N ARG A 46 17.00 -13.04 -11.29
CA ARG A 46 16.86 -14.39 -10.70
C ARG A 46 15.60 -15.12 -11.13
N GLY A 47 14.77 -14.51 -11.96
CA GLY A 47 13.55 -15.11 -12.51
C GLY A 47 12.30 -14.27 -12.29
N THR A 48 11.14 -14.86 -12.54
CA THR A 48 9.85 -14.19 -12.33
C THR A 48 9.22 -14.65 -11.03
N GLN A 49 8.95 -13.71 -10.13
CA GLN A 49 8.23 -13.93 -8.89
C GLN A 49 6.81 -13.38 -8.98
N MET A 50 5.85 -14.08 -8.39
CA MET A 50 4.44 -13.73 -8.45
C MET A 50 3.79 -13.85 -7.09
N ALA A 51 2.89 -12.92 -6.78
CA ALA A 51 2.02 -12.96 -5.61
C ALA A 51 0.61 -12.55 -6.01
N ARG A 52 -0.38 -13.00 -5.25
CA ARG A 52 -1.76 -12.53 -5.41
C ARG A 52 -1.93 -11.21 -4.68
N VAL A 53 -2.59 -10.26 -5.33
CA VAL A 53 -3.23 -9.16 -4.59
C VAL A 53 -4.43 -9.77 -3.89
N HIS A 54 -4.50 -9.58 -2.58
CA HIS A 54 -5.56 -10.18 -1.78
C HIS A 54 -6.84 -9.35 -1.91
N TYR A 55 -7.99 -10.00 -1.92
CA TYR A 55 -9.29 -9.34 -1.80
C TYR A 55 -10.08 -10.17 -0.80
N ASP A 56 -10.98 -9.53 -0.05
CA ASP A 56 -11.88 -10.32 0.80
C ASP A 56 -12.75 -11.24 -0.09
N ARG A 57 -13.05 -12.43 0.43
CA ARG A 57 -13.72 -13.50 -0.34
C ARG A 57 -15.16 -13.16 -0.73
N ILE A 58 -15.73 -12.14 -0.08
CA ILE A 58 -17.12 -11.74 -0.22
C ILE A 58 -17.29 -10.70 -1.34
N SER A 59 -16.21 -10.05 -1.81
CA SER A 59 -16.29 -9.06 -2.89
C SER A 59 -16.81 -9.74 -4.17
N PRO A 60 -18.02 -9.39 -4.64
CA PRO A 60 -18.59 -10.01 -5.82
C PRO A 60 -17.81 -9.58 -7.07
N GLY A 61 -17.85 -10.42 -8.12
CA GLY A 61 -17.32 -10.08 -9.44
C GLY A 61 -15.97 -10.70 -9.81
N THR A 62 -15.46 -10.25 -10.95
CA THR A 62 -14.22 -10.75 -11.55
C THR A 62 -13.11 -9.70 -11.53
N ALA A 63 -11.87 -10.13 -11.71
CA ALA A 63 -10.74 -9.20 -11.88
C ALA A 63 -10.89 -8.31 -13.12
N GLY A 64 -11.67 -8.74 -14.13
CA GLY A 64 -12.00 -7.93 -15.29
C GLY A 64 -12.94 -6.77 -14.96
N ASP A 65 -13.95 -7.03 -14.12
CA ASP A 65 -14.93 -6.03 -13.68
C ASP A 65 -14.25 -4.94 -12.86
N LEU A 66 -13.37 -5.34 -11.94
CA LEU A 66 -12.57 -4.43 -11.10
C LEU A 66 -11.84 -3.37 -11.92
N VAL A 67 -11.08 -3.81 -12.92
CA VAL A 67 -10.29 -2.91 -13.77
C VAL A 67 -11.19 -2.07 -14.67
N ARG A 68 -12.33 -2.61 -15.11
CA ARG A 68 -13.26 -1.92 -16.03
C ARG A 68 -14.03 -0.80 -15.33
N TYR A 69 -14.58 -1.09 -14.16
CA TYR A 69 -15.51 -0.18 -13.47
C TYR A 69 -14.79 0.69 -12.45
N GLU A 70 -13.84 0.10 -11.73
CA GLU A 70 -13.22 0.76 -10.59
C GLU A 70 -11.80 1.27 -10.84
N ARG A 71 -11.21 0.92 -12.01
CA ARG A 71 -9.86 1.33 -12.42
C ARG A 71 -8.73 0.90 -11.47
N PHE A 72 -8.95 -0.12 -10.63
CA PHE A 72 -7.94 -0.69 -9.74
C PHE A 72 -7.80 -2.23 -9.96
N PRO A 73 -6.73 -2.90 -9.44
CA PRO A 73 -5.66 -2.38 -8.56
C PRO A 73 -4.73 -1.37 -9.24
N LEU A 74 -4.09 -0.53 -8.43
CA LEU A 74 -3.05 0.41 -8.87
C LEU A 74 -1.71 0.06 -8.24
N LEU A 75 -0.65 0.12 -9.03
CA LEU A 75 0.72 -0.01 -8.54
C LEU A 75 1.18 1.39 -8.11
N ASN A 76 1.22 1.70 -6.82
CA ASN A 76 1.50 3.07 -6.34
C ASN A 76 2.97 3.46 -6.42
N GLY A 77 3.87 2.50 -6.23
CA GLY A 77 5.29 2.81 -6.14
C GLY A 77 6.14 1.67 -5.60
N LEU A 78 7.45 1.89 -5.74
CA LEU A 78 8.51 1.08 -5.19
C LEU A 78 9.27 1.93 -4.16
N TYR A 79 9.25 1.57 -2.88
CA TYR A 79 9.76 2.41 -1.80
C TYR A 79 10.74 1.66 -0.92
N ARG A 80 11.72 2.37 -0.38
CA ARG A 80 12.62 1.84 0.66
C ARG A 80 11.94 2.03 2.01
N LEU A 81 11.36 0.96 2.56
CA LEU A 81 10.57 0.98 3.78
C LEU A 81 11.24 0.24 4.96
N ASP A 82 12.10 -0.75 4.68
CA ASP A 82 12.72 -1.59 5.72
C ASP A 82 14.21 -1.31 5.99
N GLY A 83 14.80 -0.38 5.22
CA GLY A 83 16.22 -0.01 5.31
C GLY A 83 17.19 -1.04 4.71
N ARG A 84 16.71 -2.21 4.27
CA ARG A 84 17.51 -3.23 3.58
C ARG A 84 17.63 -2.88 2.10
N ARG A 85 18.45 -3.66 1.37
CA ARG A 85 18.48 -3.61 -0.10
C ARG A 85 17.20 -4.24 -0.66
N GLY A 86 16.79 -3.77 -1.83
CA GLY A 86 15.49 -4.08 -2.42
C GLY A 86 14.43 -3.07 -1.97
N LEU A 87 13.59 -2.65 -2.91
CA LEU A 87 12.43 -1.79 -2.68
C LEU A 87 11.19 -2.64 -2.39
N GLU A 88 10.40 -2.20 -1.41
CA GLU A 88 9.05 -2.70 -1.17
C GLU A 88 8.08 -2.16 -2.22
N ILE A 89 7.14 -3.01 -2.63
CA ILE A 89 6.15 -2.71 -3.65
C ILE A 89 4.83 -2.35 -2.96
N VAL A 90 4.26 -1.20 -3.29
CA VAL A 90 2.98 -0.74 -2.72
C VAL A 90 1.89 -0.79 -3.79
N VAL A 91 0.80 -1.48 -3.48
CA VAL A 91 -0.37 -1.65 -4.36
C VAL A 91 -1.60 -1.09 -3.65
N THR A 92 -2.38 -0.23 -4.31
CA THR A 92 -3.76 0.05 -3.90
C THR A 92 -4.59 -1.10 -4.45
N ALA A 93 -5.13 -1.92 -3.56
CA ALA A 93 -5.95 -3.05 -3.94
C ALA A 93 -7.41 -2.64 -4.17
N GLU A 94 -7.92 -1.75 -3.33
CA GLU A 94 -9.32 -1.33 -3.31
C GLU A 94 -9.46 0.15 -2.94
N GLU A 95 -10.57 0.76 -3.37
CA GLU A 95 -11.02 2.06 -2.90
C GLU A 95 -12.42 1.94 -2.29
N GLY A 96 -12.62 2.56 -1.13
CA GLY A 96 -13.93 2.78 -0.53
C GLY A 96 -14.45 4.18 -0.86
N ALA A 97 -15.52 4.59 -0.19
CA ALA A 97 -16.20 5.87 -0.45
C ALA A 97 -15.31 7.12 -0.35
N SER A 98 -14.27 7.09 0.49
CA SER A 98 -13.34 8.24 0.66
C SER A 98 -11.91 7.82 1.02
N ASN A 99 -11.61 6.53 1.04
CA ASN A 99 -10.33 5.98 1.45
C ASN A 99 -9.86 4.96 0.42
N SER A 100 -8.56 4.73 0.33
CA SER A 100 -8.02 3.62 -0.45
C SER A 100 -7.26 2.66 0.48
N PHE A 101 -7.12 1.42 0.04
CA PHE A 101 -6.59 0.32 0.85
C PHE A 101 -5.32 -0.27 0.21
N LEU A 102 -4.22 -0.18 0.96
CA LEU A 102 -2.89 -0.55 0.51
C LEU A 102 -2.50 -1.95 0.96
N GLN A 103 -1.79 -2.63 0.07
CA GLN A 103 -1.04 -3.84 0.37
C GLN A 103 0.44 -3.60 0.04
N ILE A 104 1.32 -4.05 0.93
CA ILE A 104 2.76 -3.94 0.77
C ILE A 104 3.33 -5.33 0.48
N PHE A 105 4.21 -5.40 -0.51
CA PHE A 105 4.89 -6.62 -0.91
C PHE A 105 6.40 -6.43 -0.90
N ALA A 106 7.11 -7.54 -0.77
CA ALA A 106 8.56 -7.58 -0.71
C ALA A 106 9.08 -8.82 -1.43
N VAL A 107 10.20 -8.71 -2.14
CA VAL A 107 10.94 -9.89 -2.58
C VAL A 107 11.87 -10.29 -1.44
N ARG A 108 11.69 -11.52 -0.92
CA ARG A 108 12.50 -12.09 0.16
C ARG A 108 12.88 -13.52 -0.22
N SER A 109 14.16 -13.82 -0.18
CA SER A 109 14.70 -15.15 -0.54
C SER A 109 14.15 -15.67 -1.88
N GLY A 110 14.11 -14.81 -2.91
CA GLY A 110 13.63 -15.14 -4.24
C GLY A 110 12.11 -15.32 -4.35
N ARG A 111 11.33 -14.95 -3.32
CA ARG A 111 9.87 -15.05 -3.31
C ARG A 111 9.24 -13.67 -3.13
N LEU A 112 8.24 -13.38 -3.95
CA LEU A 112 7.40 -12.21 -3.75
C LEU A 112 6.35 -12.54 -2.68
N ILE A 113 6.41 -11.85 -1.54
CA ILE A 113 5.53 -12.08 -0.40
C ILE A 113 4.73 -10.82 -0.06
N ARG A 114 3.49 -10.99 0.41
CA ARG A 114 2.71 -9.90 1.00
C ARG A 114 3.13 -9.73 2.45
N LEU A 115 3.44 -8.50 2.84
CA LEU A 115 3.67 -8.13 4.23
C LEU A 115 2.33 -7.94 4.93
N ARG A 116 2.12 -8.62 6.06
CA ARG A 116 0.91 -8.44 6.86
C ARG A 116 0.92 -7.05 7.51
N PRO A 117 -0.17 -6.27 7.47
CA PRO A 117 -0.18 -4.91 8.02
C PRO A 117 -0.08 -4.87 9.55
N GLY A 118 -0.36 -5.98 10.24
CA GLY A 118 -0.39 -6.00 11.70
C GLY A 118 -1.41 -4.99 12.24
N ARG A 119 -0.98 -4.14 13.18
CA ARG A 119 -1.82 -3.07 13.75
C ARG A 119 -1.95 -1.83 12.86
N ALA A 120 -1.18 -1.74 11.77
CA ALA A 120 -1.27 -0.62 10.83
C ALA A 120 -2.54 -0.66 9.97
N GLY A 121 -3.26 -1.78 9.97
CA GLY A 121 -4.36 -2.02 9.07
C GLY A 121 -5.45 -2.90 9.67
N ASN A 122 -6.52 -3.08 8.90
CA ASN A 122 -7.61 -4.00 9.21
C ASN A 122 -7.86 -4.89 7.99
N LEU A 123 -8.38 -6.11 8.20
CA LEU A 123 -8.68 -7.08 7.14
C LEU A 123 -7.51 -7.37 6.17
N GLY A 124 -6.28 -7.12 6.60
CA GLY A 124 -5.07 -7.37 5.80
C GLY A 124 -4.60 -6.20 4.93
N GLU A 125 -5.16 -5.00 5.10
CA GLU A 125 -4.82 -3.81 4.32
C GLU A 125 -4.65 -2.56 5.17
N ILE A 126 -3.88 -1.59 4.69
CA ILE A 126 -3.63 -0.32 5.36
C ILE A 126 -4.48 0.76 4.68
N SER A 127 -5.39 1.38 5.43
CA SER A 127 -6.20 2.47 4.89
C SER A 127 -5.40 3.78 4.84
N TRP A 128 -5.64 4.58 3.80
CA TRP A 128 -5.18 5.96 3.68
C TRP A 128 -6.22 6.78 2.92
N GLY A 129 -6.10 8.10 2.97
CA GLY A 129 -7.15 9.00 2.54
C GLY A 129 -8.21 9.16 3.63
N GLY A 130 -9.35 9.74 3.29
CA GLY A 130 -10.36 10.08 4.26
C GLY A 130 -11.32 11.16 3.84
N PHE A 131 -12.19 11.48 4.79
CA PHE A 131 -13.12 12.60 4.75
C PHE A 131 -13.03 13.40 6.04
N ALA A 132 -13.85 14.45 6.16
CA ALA A 132 -13.73 15.44 7.23
C ALA A 132 -13.81 14.89 8.67
N GLN A 133 -14.44 13.72 8.89
CA GLN A 133 -14.57 13.11 10.21
C GLN A 133 -13.60 11.95 10.46
N ALA A 134 -12.98 11.40 9.43
CA ALA A 134 -12.01 10.32 9.56
C ALA A 134 -11.04 10.35 8.39
N SER A 135 -9.75 10.56 8.68
CA SER A 135 -8.71 10.57 7.66
C SER A 135 -7.39 10.00 8.15
N GLN A 136 -6.66 9.37 7.24
CA GLN A 136 -5.40 8.73 7.50
C GLN A 136 -4.38 9.09 6.41
N GLY A 137 -3.18 9.47 6.82
CA GLY A 137 -2.02 9.52 5.93
C GLY A 137 -0.99 8.48 6.33
N ILE A 138 -0.18 8.10 5.35
CA ILE A 138 0.89 7.13 5.48
C ILE A 138 2.17 7.68 4.84
N ASP A 139 3.27 7.65 5.58
CA ASP A 139 4.55 8.22 5.13
C ASP A 139 5.75 7.53 5.79
N CYS A 140 6.96 7.95 5.42
CA CYS A 140 8.20 7.57 6.10
C CYS A 140 8.62 8.63 7.12
N ASP A 141 9.10 8.18 8.28
CA ASP A 141 9.71 9.03 9.30
C ASP A 141 10.86 8.26 9.97
N GLY A 142 12.10 8.72 9.80
CA GLY A 142 13.29 8.11 10.43
C GLY A 142 13.49 6.61 10.11
N GLY A 143 13.15 6.17 8.89
CA GLY A 143 13.22 4.76 8.50
C GLY A 143 12.09 3.87 9.06
N LEU A 144 11.03 4.49 9.59
CA LEU A 144 9.80 3.83 10.00
C LEU A 144 8.66 4.24 9.07
N ILE A 145 7.68 3.37 8.90
CA ILE A 145 6.39 3.72 8.31
C ILE A 145 5.56 4.42 9.39
N ARG A 146 5.19 5.66 9.15
CA ARG A 146 4.29 6.46 9.99
C ARG A 146 2.89 6.41 9.40
N VAL A 147 1.92 6.02 10.22
CA VAL A 147 0.49 6.20 9.95
C VAL A 147 -0.03 7.29 10.88
N THR A 148 -0.58 8.35 10.31
CA THR A 148 -1.22 9.42 11.09
C THR A 148 -2.70 9.41 10.84
N ALA A 149 -3.49 9.31 11.91
CA ALA A 149 -4.92 9.10 11.81
C ALA A 149 -5.67 10.14 12.65
N PHE A 150 -6.64 10.78 12.02
CA PHE A 150 -7.58 11.72 12.61
C PHE A 150 -8.98 11.11 12.63
N TYR A 151 -9.68 11.25 13.75
CA TYR A 151 -11.06 10.81 13.92
C TYR A 151 -11.86 11.81 14.76
N VAL A 152 -13.09 12.10 14.35
CA VAL A 152 -14.11 12.74 15.17
C VAL A 152 -14.93 11.65 15.87
N LEU A 153 -15.06 11.77 17.18
CA LEU A 153 -15.76 10.87 18.09
C LEU A 153 -16.81 11.70 18.85
N ARG A 154 -18.04 11.78 18.33
CA ARG A 154 -19.12 12.62 18.86
C ARG A 154 -18.67 14.08 19.06
N ASP A 155 -18.39 14.47 20.29
CA ASP A 155 -18.01 15.81 20.77
C ASP A 155 -16.49 16.04 20.81
N ARG A 156 -15.69 14.99 20.61
CA ARG A 156 -14.22 15.04 20.70
C ARG A 156 -13.59 14.58 19.42
N TRP A 157 -12.32 14.87 19.25
CA TRP A 157 -11.54 14.28 18.18
C TRP A 157 -10.25 13.69 18.71
N ARG A 158 -9.67 12.80 17.92
CA ARG A 158 -8.46 12.06 18.21
C ARG A 158 -7.51 12.18 17.03
N LEU A 159 -6.25 12.44 17.34
CA LEU A 159 -5.17 12.39 16.37
C LEU A 159 -4.08 11.49 16.94
N THR A 160 -3.62 10.53 16.14
CA THR A 160 -2.57 9.59 16.53
C THR A 160 -1.50 9.53 15.46
N ARG A 161 -0.23 9.45 15.86
CA ARG A 161 0.89 9.07 14.99
C ARG A 161 1.37 7.70 15.44
N THR A 162 1.33 6.71 14.57
CA THR A 162 1.76 5.35 14.89
C THR A 162 2.86 4.93 13.95
N PHE A 163 3.93 4.37 14.50
CA PHE A 163 5.17 4.09 13.79
C PHE A 163 5.40 2.60 13.74
N TYR A 164 5.72 2.12 12.55
CA TYR A 164 5.89 0.72 12.25
C TYR A 164 7.25 0.46 11.62
N ARG A 165 7.84 -0.68 11.96
CA ARG A 165 9.01 -1.22 11.29
C ARG A 165 8.56 -2.36 10.40
N VAL A 166 9.12 -2.44 9.20
CA VAL A 166 8.98 -3.63 8.36
C VAL A 166 9.84 -4.75 8.95
N GLU A 167 9.20 -5.84 9.35
CA GLU A 167 9.84 -7.08 9.78
C GLU A 167 9.86 -8.08 8.61
N SER A 168 10.30 -9.32 8.85
CA SER A 168 10.46 -10.32 7.78
C SER A 168 9.18 -10.62 7.00
N THR A 169 7.99 -10.54 7.63
CA THR A 169 6.71 -10.89 6.98
C THR A 169 5.54 -9.95 7.35
N ARG A 170 5.80 -8.88 8.10
CA ARG A 170 4.75 -8.03 8.67
C ARG A 170 5.26 -6.63 9.00
N LEU A 171 4.33 -5.73 9.29
CA LEU A 171 4.62 -4.49 10.00
C LEU A 171 4.56 -4.73 11.51
N GLY A 172 5.67 -4.45 12.19
CA GLY A 172 5.81 -4.46 13.64
C GLY A 172 5.53 -3.08 14.22
N LEU A 173 4.66 -3.00 15.24
CA LEU A 173 4.41 -1.75 15.95
C LEU A 173 5.66 -1.39 16.76
N VAL A 174 6.19 -0.19 16.53
CA VAL A 174 7.32 0.35 17.31
C VAL A 174 6.80 1.24 18.42
N ARG A 175 5.97 2.24 18.08
CA ARG A 175 5.36 3.15 19.05
C ARG A 175 4.09 3.76 18.51
N SER A 176 3.23 4.23 19.42
CA SER A 176 2.03 5.00 19.09
C SER A 176 1.94 6.22 19.99
N GLU A 177 1.75 7.37 19.37
CA GLU A 177 1.65 8.66 20.03
C GLU A 177 0.22 9.17 19.88
N ARG A 178 -0.43 9.44 21.01
CA ARG A 178 -1.71 10.14 21.01
C ARG A 178 -1.45 11.62 21.21
N LEU A 179 -1.88 12.43 20.24
CA LEU A 179 -1.69 13.87 20.27
C LEU A 179 -2.85 14.56 20.98
N ARG A 180 -2.54 15.67 21.67
CA ARG A 180 -3.54 16.46 22.39
C ARG A 180 -4.51 17.10 21.39
N ALA A 181 -5.81 16.96 21.66
CA ALA A 181 -6.88 17.47 20.83
C ALA A 181 -7.03 19.00 20.96
N THR A 182 -6.19 19.77 20.27
CA THR A 182 -6.29 21.24 20.19
C THR A 182 -6.29 21.73 18.74
N ALA A 183 -6.94 22.87 18.45
CA ALA A 183 -6.96 23.44 17.10
C ALA A 183 -5.54 23.65 16.53
N ARG A 184 -4.59 24.06 17.38
CA ARG A 184 -3.17 24.21 17.00
C ARG A 184 -2.55 22.87 16.59
N THR A 185 -2.80 21.80 17.35
CA THR A 185 -2.35 20.45 16.98
C THR A 185 -2.97 20.02 15.66
N ARG A 186 -4.28 20.25 15.46
CA ARG A 186 -4.98 19.89 14.21
C ARG A 186 -4.33 20.55 13.01
N LYS A 187 -4.14 21.88 13.06
CA LYS A 187 -3.48 22.64 11.99
C LYS A 187 -2.06 22.17 11.73
N LYS A 188 -1.29 21.86 12.78
CA LYS A 188 0.10 21.38 12.66
C LYS A 188 0.21 20.08 11.85
N TYR A 189 -0.72 19.15 12.04
CA TYR A 189 -0.65 17.79 11.45
C TYR A 189 -1.63 17.57 10.30
N GLU A 190 -2.35 18.59 9.85
CA GLU A 190 -3.31 18.49 8.74
C GLU A 190 -2.68 17.93 7.46
N HIS A 191 -1.47 18.38 7.12
CA HIS A 191 -0.71 17.87 5.98
C HIS A 191 -0.34 16.38 6.10
N GLU A 192 -0.26 15.84 7.32
CA GLU A 192 0.00 14.41 7.55
C GLU A 192 -1.25 13.54 7.35
N THR A 193 -2.45 14.12 7.36
CA THR A 193 -3.73 13.40 7.23
C THR A 193 -4.49 13.68 5.94
N SER A 194 -4.12 14.76 5.23
CA SER A 194 -4.75 15.20 3.97
C SER A 194 -3.83 14.98 2.77
N GLN A 195 -3.12 13.85 2.76
CA GLN A 195 -2.15 13.53 1.72
C GLN A 195 -2.83 13.16 0.41
N LEU A 196 -2.29 13.67 -0.71
CA LEU A 196 -2.79 13.35 -2.05
C LEU A 196 -2.30 11.99 -2.57
N ARG A 197 -1.27 11.42 -1.96
CA ARG A 197 -0.67 10.12 -2.31
C ARG A 197 -0.05 9.47 -1.08
N PRO A 198 0.04 8.13 -1.02
CA PRO A 198 0.74 7.46 0.06
C PRO A 198 2.25 7.61 -0.10
N PHE A 199 2.98 7.55 1.02
CA PHE A 199 4.44 7.55 1.06
C PHE A 199 5.13 8.76 0.38
N PRO A 200 4.62 10.00 0.53
CA PRO A 200 5.13 11.15 -0.22
C PRO A 200 6.60 11.48 0.08
N SER A 201 7.10 11.16 1.29
CA SER A 201 8.46 11.44 1.76
C SER A 201 9.37 10.20 1.72
N CYS A 202 8.85 9.03 1.34
CA CYS A 202 9.67 7.83 1.23
C CYS A 202 10.57 7.87 0.01
N ARG A 203 11.81 7.40 0.17
CA ARG A 203 12.73 7.26 -0.97
C ARG A 203 12.28 6.11 -1.86
N GLY A 204 12.17 6.35 -3.16
CA GLY A 204 11.67 5.35 -4.09
C GLY A 204 11.28 5.91 -5.45
N VAL A 205 10.54 5.10 -6.19
CA VAL A 205 9.91 5.46 -7.47
C VAL A 205 8.41 5.41 -7.26
N ALA A 206 7.76 6.57 -7.26
CA ALA A 206 6.31 6.65 -7.28
C ALA A 206 5.78 6.44 -8.71
N ALA A 207 4.62 5.81 -8.84
CA ALA A 207 3.90 5.73 -10.09
C ALA A 207 3.49 7.12 -10.59
N LYS A 208 3.45 7.28 -11.92
CA LYS A 208 2.90 8.50 -12.52
C LYS A 208 1.38 8.42 -12.37
N ARG A 209 0.80 9.29 -11.53
CA ARG A 209 -0.66 9.42 -11.42
C ARG A 209 -1.25 9.61 -12.82
N GLN A 210 -2.07 8.68 -13.28
CA GLN A 210 -3.04 8.97 -14.33
C GLN A 210 -4.18 9.73 -13.64
N VAL A 211 -4.26 11.03 -13.92
CA VAL A 211 -5.42 11.86 -13.57
C VAL A 211 -6.54 11.53 -14.55
#